data_AF-A0A5K0X379-F1
#
_entry.id   AF-A0A5K0X379-F1
#
_cell.length_a   1.000
_cell.length_b   1.000
_cell.length_c   1.000
_cell.angle_alpha   90.00
_cell.angle_beta   90.00
_cell.angle_gamma   90.00
#
_symmetry.space_group_name_H-M   'P 1'
#
loop_
_entity.id
_entity.type
_entity.pdbx_description
1 polymer ?
#
loop_
_entity_poly.entity_id
_entity_poly.type
_entity_poly.pdbx_seq_one_letter_code
_entity_poly.pdbx_strand_id
1 'polypeptide(L)' 'ETCPSVKNVLLLDSEGKRVAVKYYSDDWPTLSSKLAFEKAAFLKTQKTNARAE' A
#
# COMPACT_ATOMS: atom_id res chain seq x y z
N GLU A 1 -5.68 -20.06 -15.98
CA GLU A 1 -5.90 -18.93 -15.08
C GLU A 1 -4.78 -18.85 -14.08
N THR A 2 -4.17 -17.68 -13.88
CA THR A 2 -3.17 -17.48 -12.84
C THR A 2 -3.90 -17.04 -11.57
N CYS A 3 -3.71 -17.78 -10.48
CA CYS A 3 -4.25 -17.38 -9.18
C CYS A 3 -3.75 -15.96 -8.83
N PRO A 4 -4.63 -15.06 -8.37
CA PRO A 4 -4.22 -13.71 -8.00
C PRO A 4 -3.17 -13.77 -6.90
N SER A 5 -2.13 -12.94 -7.02
CA SER A 5 -1.00 -12.89 -6.09
C SER A 5 -0.91 -11.52 -5.43
N VAL A 6 -0.63 -11.50 -4.14
CA VAL A 6 -0.46 -10.26 -3.38
C VAL A 6 0.90 -9.65 -3.70
N LYS A 7 0.94 -8.44 -4.24
CA LYS A 7 2.19 -7.72 -4.53
C LYS A 7 2.81 -7.09 -3.29
N ASN A 8 1.99 -6.56 -2.39
CA ASN A 8 2.42 -5.92 -1.15
C ASN A 8 1.33 -5.94 -0.08
N VAL A 9 1.75 -5.78 1.17
CA VAL A 9 0.89 -5.56 2.35
C VAL A 9 1.43 -4.33 3.07
N LEU A 10 0.55 -3.34 3.29
CA LEU A 10 0.88 -2.06 3.91
C LEU A 10 0.05 -1.86 5.17
N LEU A 11 0.71 -1.61 6.30
CA LEU A 11 0.10 -1.14 7.53
C LEU A 11 0.61 0.27 7.80
N LEU A 12 -0.29 1.25 7.68
CA LEU A 12 -0.01 2.66 7.84
C LEU A 12 -0.80 3.22 9.04
N ASP A 13 -0.23 4.20 9.73
CA ASP A 13 -0.96 4.95 10.76
C ASP A 13 -1.94 5.97 10.14
N SER A 14 -2.64 6.72 11.00
CA SER A 14 -3.62 7.75 10.57
C SER A 14 -3.01 8.92 9.79
N GLU A 15 -1.69 9.08 9.83
CA GLU A 15 -0.95 10.11 9.10
C GLU A 15 -0.30 9.57 7.81
N GLY A 16 -0.47 8.28 7.52
CA GLY A 16 0.09 7.61 6.35
C GLY A 16 1.56 7.17 6.53
N LYS A 17 2.09 7.16 7.74
CA LYS A 17 3.45 6.67 8.03
C LYS A 17 3.44 5.15 8.20
N ARG A 18 4.57 4.51 7.87
CA ARG A 18 4.74 3.05 7.94
C ARG A 18 4.75 2.58 9.39
N VAL A 19 3.85 1.65 9.71
CA VAL A 19 3.95 0.79 10.90
C VAL A 19 4.59 -0.54 10.51
N ALA A 20 4.13 -1.14 9.40
CA ALA A 20 4.73 -2.33 8.81
C ALA A 20 4.52 -2.35 7.30
N VAL A 21 5.52 -2.80 6.54
CA VAL A 21 5.41 -2.97 5.08
C VAL A 21 6.11 -4.24 4.63
N LYS A 22 5.49 -4.96 3.70
CA LYS A 22 6.08 -6.11 3.03
C LYS A 22 5.77 -6.05 1.54
N TYR A 23 6.82 -6.14 0.73
CA TYR A 23 6.73 -6.27 -0.72
C TYR A 23 7.14 -7.68 -1.11
N TYR A 24 6.33 -8.32 -1.95
CA TYR A 24 6.57 -9.66 -2.50
C TYR A 24 6.91 -9.63 -4.00
N SER A 25 6.78 -8.46 -4.63
CA SER A 25 7.05 -8.21 -6.04
C SER A 25 8.13 -7.14 -6.21
N ASP A 26 8.95 -7.30 -7.23
CA ASP A 26 10.06 -6.39 -7.58
C ASP A 26 9.62 -5.19 -8.45
N ASP A 27 8.31 -4.99 -8.64
CA ASP A 27 7.74 -3.87 -9.41
C ASP A 27 8.15 -2.48 -8.85
N TRP A 28 8.54 -2.42 -7.56
CA TRP A 28 9.06 -1.21 -6.91
C TRP A 28 10.49 -1.45 -6.40
N PRO A 29 11.52 -1.32 -7.25
CA PRO A 29 12.88 -1.71 -6.90
C PRO A 29 13.57 -0.71 -5.96
N THR A 30 13.17 0.57 -5.98
CA THR A 30 13.81 1.62 -5.17
C THR A 30 12.97 1.98 -3.95
N LEU A 31 13.62 2.45 -2.88
CA LEU A 31 12.91 2.98 -1.71
C LEU A 31 11.98 4.15 -2.10
N SER A 32 12.43 5.01 -3.01
CA SER A 32 11.66 6.16 -3.50
C SER A 32 10.38 5.71 -4.22
N SER A 33 10.45 4.68 -5.08
CA SER A 33 9.26 4.18 -5.77
C SER A 33 8.26 3.51 -4.82
N LYS A 34 8.73 2.81 -3.78
CA LYS A 34 7.89 2.27 -2.70
C LYS A 34 7.17 3.38 -1.94
N LEU A 35 7.90 4.42 -1.51
CA LEU A 35 7.35 5.57 -0.79
C LEU A 35 6.32 6.34 -1.63
N ALA A 36 6.61 6.55 -2.91
CA ALA A 36 5.67 7.21 -3.83
C ALA A 36 4.38 6.41 -3.99
N PHE A 37 4.48 5.08 -4.10
CA PHE A 37 3.33 4.19 -4.17
C PHE A 37 2.49 4.24 -2.89
N GLU A 38 3.11 4.11 -1.73
CA GLU A 38 2.42 4.16 -0.43
C GLU A 38 1.68 5.48 -0.22
N LYS A 39 2.35 6.61 -0.54
CA LYS A 39 1.73 7.93 -0.48
C LYS A 39 0.53 8.02 -1.41
N ALA A 40 0.66 7.53 -2.65
CA ALA A 40 -0.44 7.52 -3.60
C ALA A 40 -1.61 6.62 -3.15
N ALA A 41 -1.31 5.45 -2.58
CA ALA A 41 -2.30 4.52 -2.05
C ALA A 41 -3.05 5.16 -0.88
N PHE A 42 -2.34 5.71 0.11
CA PHE A 42 -2.93 6.39 1.26
C PHE A 42 -3.81 7.57 0.85
N LEU A 43 -3.33 8.46 -0.02
CA LEU A 43 -4.12 9.62 -0.47
C LEU A 43 -5.41 9.22 -1.20
N LYS A 44 -5.40 8.09 -1.92
CA LYS A 44 -6.58 7.55 -2.62
C LYS A 44 -7.59 6.88 -1.69
N THR A 45 -7.17 6.37 -0.53
CA THR A 45 -8.02 5.62 0.39
C THR A 45 -8.37 6.37 1.68
N GLN A 46 -7.65 7.43 2.03
CA GLN A 46 -7.83 8.20 3.27
C GLN A 46 -9.28 8.70 3.45
N LYS A 47 -9.97 9.04 2.37
CA LYS A 47 -11.37 9.53 2.39
C LYS A 47 -12.41 8.43 2.19
N THR A 48 -11.97 7.19 1.98
CA THR A 48 -12.85 6.04 1.78
C THR A 48 -13.08 5.40 3.14
N ASN A 49 -14.23 5.68 3.74
CA ASN A 49 -14.64 4.98 4.97
C ASN A 49 -14.75 3.48 4.67
N ALA A 50 -14.15 2.65 5.53
CA ALA A 50 -14.26 1.19 5.44
C ALA A 50 -15.70 0.68 5.72
N ARG A 51 -16.59 1.54 6.23
CA ARG A 51 -18.02 1.28 6.40
C ARG A 51 -18.79 1.60 5.11
N ALA A 52 -18.97 0.60 4.27
CA ALA A 52 -20.24 0.43 3.60
C ALA A 52 -21.00 -0.61 4.44
N GLU A 53 -21.93 -0.12 5.26
CA GLU A 53 -22.92 -0.97 5.92
C GLU A 53 -24.10 -1.18 4.97
#